data_AF-A0A3D2KLC9-F1
#
_entry.id   AF-A0A3D2KLC9-F1
#
_cell.length_a   1.000
_cell.length_b   1.000
_cell.length_c   1.000
_cell.angle_alpha   90.00
_cell.angle_beta   90.00
_cell.angle_gamma   90.00
#
_symmetry.space_group_name_H-M   'P 1'
#
loop_
_entity.id
_entity.type
_entity.pdbx_description
1 polymer ?
#
loop_
_entity_poly.entity_id
_entity_poly.type
_entity_poly.pdbx_seq_one_letter_code
_entity_poly.pdbx_strand_id
1 'polypeptide(L)'
;MREHSGRLRLAVSVLVFALLVLPAAPVVGAQDGTGEEPPLPDPGLLPGSPFYFVKQLLERVRLALARSTEDRLVLMARFLEVRLAEAEALAGRGKESLVERTMERYRELAERAALEVERASAQGRDITEALLALERATRRSREVLGQVLERVPDQARGAVRLALEASDIGREVCLRVMERIREGLAPGRPEVIDRFLSRLRGMLPGPGMGHEEEQTQGQDEGQGGGN
;
A
#
# COMPACT_ATOMS: atom_id res chain seq x y z
N MET A 1 -55.46 -6.81 -21.55
CA MET A 1 -54.21 -6.03 -21.32
C MET A 1 -54.06 -5.79 -19.83
N ARG A 2 -52.84 -5.96 -19.29
CA ARG A 2 -52.39 -5.71 -17.89
C ARG A 2 -52.31 -6.92 -16.95
N GLU A 3 -51.44 -7.90 -17.23
CA GLU A 3 -50.88 -8.79 -16.18
C GLU A 3 -49.40 -9.17 -16.37
N HIS A 4 -48.64 -8.49 -17.25
CA HIS A 4 -47.21 -8.81 -17.44
C HIS A 4 -46.23 -7.97 -16.59
N SER A 5 -46.69 -6.91 -15.93
CA SER A 5 -45.81 -5.96 -15.22
C SER A 5 -45.46 -6.35 -13.78
N GLY A 6 -46.17 -7.29 -13.15
CA GLY A 6 -45.90 -7.72 -11.77
C GLY A 6 -44.77 -8.75 -11.65
N ARG A 7 -44.72 -9.72 -12.58
CA ARG A 7 -43.70 -10.78 -12.61
C ARG A 7 -42.30 -10.25 -12.97
N LEU A 8 -42.24 -9.20 -13.80
CA LEU A 8 -40.98 -8.58 -14.20
C LEU A 8 -40.36 -7.73 -13.07
N ARG A 9 -41.18 -7.07 -12.25
CA ARG A 9 -40.70 -6.28 -11.09
C ARG A 9 -40.17 -7.17 -9.96
N LEU A 10 -40.81 -8.33 -9.73
CA LEU A 10 -40.32 -9.33 -8.78
C LEU A 10 -39.04 -10.02 -9.29
N ALA A 11 -38.96 -10.38 -10.58
CA ALA A 11 -37.77 -10.99 -11.16
C ALA A 11 -36.55 -10.04 -11.14
N VAL A 12 -36.74 -8.74 -11.44
CA VAL A 12 -35.67 -7.73 -11.35
C VAL A 12 -35.31 -7.44 -9.89
N SER A 13 -36.27 -7.45 -8.96
CA SER A 13 -36.00 -7.25 -7.53
C SER A 13 -35.23 -8.43 -6.90
N VAL A 14 -35.50 -9.67 -7.29
CA VAL A 14 -34.74 -10.85 -6.82
C VAL A 14 -33.34 -10.88 -7.45
N LEU A 15 -33.19 -10.45 -8.71
CA LEU A 15 -31.88 -10.35 -9.37
C LEU A 15 -30.99 -9.24 -8.75
N VAL A 16 -31.57 -8.12 -8.34
CA VAL A 16 -30.84 -7.03 -7.65
C VAL A 16 -30.50 -7.40 -6.21
N PHE A 17 -31.35 -8.18 -5.52
CA PHE A 17 -31.05 -8.65 -4.15
C PHE A 17 -30.05 -9.82 -4.14
N ALA A 18 -30.08 -10.70 -5.14
CA ALA A 18 -29.10 -11.79 -5.31
C ALA A 18 -27.71 -11.30 -5.77
N LEU A 19 -27.59 -10.07 -6.29
CA LEU A 19 -26.31 -9.42 -6.60
C LEU A 19 -25.75 -8.58 -5.42
N LEU A 20 -26.50 -8.47 -4.30
CA LEU A 20 -26.13 -7.63 -3.15
C LEU A 20 -25.71 -8.43 -1.90
N VAL A 21 -25.40 -9.72 -2.06
CA VAL A 21 -24.76 -10.54 -1.02
C VAL A 21 -23.59 -11.29 -1.65
N LEU A 22 -22.53 -10.56 -2.00
CA LEU A 22 -21.21 -11.18 -2.12
C LEU A 22 -20.81 -11.60 -0.70
N PRO A 23 -20.59 -12.89 -0.41
CA PRO A 23 -20.02 -13.27 0.87
C PRO A 23 -18.65 -12.59 0.95
N ALA A 24 -18.47 -11.77 1.98
CA ALA A 24 -17.14 -11.35 2.40
C ALA A 24 -16.42 -12.64 2.76
N ALA A 25 -15.61 -13.17 1.84
CA ALA A 25 -14.70 -14.24 2.17
C ALA A 25 -13.86 -13.73 3.35
N PRO A 26 -13.74 -14.52 4.44
CA PRO A 26 -12.76 -14.18 5.45
C PRO A 26 -11.42 -14.04 4.71
N VAL A 27 -10.75 -12.91 4.90
CA VAL A 27 -9.31 -12.83 4.65
C VAL A 27 -8.71 -13.89 5.55
N VAL A 28 -8.56 -15.09 5.00
CA VAL A 28 -7.77 -16.17 5.56
C VAL A 28 -6.39 -15.58 5.70
N GLY A 29 -5.88 -15.60 6.93
CA GLY A 29 -4.60 -15.03 7.28
C GLY A 29 -3.51 -15.60 6.39
N ALA A 30 -2.88 -14.73 5.62
CA ALA A 30 -1.55 -14.99 5.08
C ALA A 30 -0.57 -14.79 6.23
N GLN A 31 -0.38 -15.86 7.01
CA GLN A 31 0.84 -16.04 7.78
C GLN A 31 1.81 -16.78 6.88
N ASP A 32 2.68 -16.04 6.19
CA ASP A 32 3.95 -16.57 5.71
C ASP A 32 5.04 -15.66 6.27
N GLY A 33 5.80 -16.22 7.21
CA GLY A 33 6.90 -15.57 7.91
C GLY A 33 8.19 -15.50 7.09
N THR A 34 8.10 -15.12 5.82
CA THR A 34 9.26 -14.57 5.10
C THR A 34 9.13 -13.05 5.18
N GLY A 35 10.21 -12.34 5.52
CA GLY A 35 10.26 -10.88 5.48
C GLY A 35 10.19 -10.30 4.05
N GLU A 36 9.56 -11.03 3.14
CA GLU A 36 9.43 -10.73 1.72
C GLU A 36 8.15 -9.93 1.55
N GLU A 37 8.27 -8.69 1.09
CA GLU A 37 7.11 -7.86 0.85
C GLU A 37 6.19 -8.52 -0.20
N PRO A 38 4.85 -8.46 -0.01
CA PRO A 38 3.92 -9.05 -0.97
C PRO A 38 4.17 -8.49 -2.37
N PRO A 39 3.96 -9.27 -3.45
CA PRO A 39 4.15 -8.79 -4.81
C PRO A 39 3.26 -7.59 -5.13
N LEU A 40 3.63 -6.82 -6.16
CA LEU A 40 2.77 -5.74 -6.67
C LEU A 40 1.37 -6.29 -6.99
N PRO A 41 0.31 -5.48 -6.79
CA PRO A 41 -1.03 -5.89 -7.15
C PRO A 41 -1.14 -6.13 -8.67
N ASP A 42 -2.06 -7.01 -9.05
CA ASP A 42 -2.39 -7.22 -10.47
C ASP A 42 -2.78 -5.88 -11.13
N PRO A 43 -2.08 -5.47 -12.22
CA PRO A 43 -2.41 -4.24 -12.92
C PRO A 43 -3.78 -4.31 -13.61
N GLY A 44 -4.37 -5.49 -13.81
CA GLY A 44 -5.68 -5.65 -14.44
C GLY A 44 -5.73 -5.01 -15.84
N LEU A 45 -6.73 -4.15 -16.09
CA LEU A 45 -6.83 -3.41 -17.35
C LEU A 45 -5.69 -2.39 -17.48
N LEU A 46 -4.85 -2.58 -18.48
CA LEU A 46 -3.76 -1.67 -18.81
C LEU A 46 -4.24 -0.42 -19.56
N PRO A 47 -3.51 0.71 -19.43
CA PRO A 47 -3.63 1.85 -20.32
C PRO A 47 -3.54 1.41 -21.78
N GLY A 48 -4.36 2.01 -22.65
CA GLY A 48 -4.48 1.63 -24.06
C GLY A 48 -5.54 0.56 -24.35
N SER A 49 -6.10 -0.11 -23.33
CA SER A 49 -7.29 -0.94 -23.48
C SER A 49 -8.56 -0.09 -23.68
N PRO A 50 -9.52 -0.50 -24.53
CA PRO A 50 -10.75 0.25 -24.78
C PRO A 50 -11.60 0.47 -23.52
N PHE A 51 -11.46 -0.39 -22.50
CA PHE A 51 -12.22 -0.31 -21.24
C PHE A 51 -11.43 0.31 -20.08
N TYR A 52 -10.23 0.85 -20.32
CA TYR A 52 -9.42 1.46 -19.26
C TYR A 52 -10.12 2.65 -18.58
N PHE A 53 -10.96 3.39 -19.32
CA PHE A 53 -11.76 4.48 -18.75
C PHE A 53 -12.73 3.99 -17.66
N VAL A 54 -13.25 2.76 -17.78
CA VAL A 54 -14.15 2.16 -16.77
C VAL A 54 -13.37 1.91 -15.49
N LYS A 55 -12.14 1.38 -15.60
CA LYS A 55 -11.24 1.20 -14.46
C LYS A 55 -11.01 2.54 -13.75
N GLN A 56 -10.67 3.59 -14.49
CA GLN A 56 -10.46 4.92 -13.92
C GLN A 56 -11.72 5.50 -13.25
N LEU A 57 -12.89 5.29 -13.84
CA LEU A 57 -14.16 5.71 -13.24
C LEU A 57 -14.40 4.99 -11.90
N LEU A 58 -14.21 3.68 -11.86
CA LEU A 58 -14.36 2.89 -10.63
C LEU A 58 -13.35 3.30 -9.56
N GLU A 59 -12.10 3.59 -9.92
CA GLU A 59 -11.09 4.13 -8.99
C GLU A 59 -11.56 5.45 -8.37
N ARG A 60 -12.09 6.38 -9.17
CA ARG A 60 -12.64 7.66 -8.69
C ARG A 60 -13.86 7.48 -7.79
N VAL A 61 -14.77 6.59 -8.15
CA VAL A 61 -15.96 6.26 -7.33
C VAL A 61 -15.53 5.68 -5.97
N ARG A 62 -14.55 4.76 -5.95
CA ARG A 62 -14.01 4.21 -4.69
C ARG A 62 -13.40 5.28 -3.79
N LEU A 63 -12.64 6.22 -4.36
CA LEU A 63 -12.08 7.35 -3.60
C LEU A 63 -13.18 8.28 -3.05
N ALA A 64 -14.23 8.52 -3.83
CA ALA A 64 -15.35 9.37 -3.43
C ALA A 64 -16.22 8.73 -2.33
N LEU A 65 -16.31 7.40 -2.31
CA LEU A 65 -17.10 6.63 -1.34
C LEU A 65 -16.27 6.11 -0.14
N ALA A 66 -14.99 6.49 -0.04
CA ALA A 66 -14.16 6.15 1.11
C ALA A 66 -14.77 6.72 2.40
N ARG A 67 -14.89 5.89 3.44
CA ARG A 67 -15.64 6.25 4.68
C ARG A 67 -14.85 7.18 5.58
N SER A 68 -13.53 7.17 5.48
CA SER A 68 -12.63 7.98 6.28
C SER A 68 -11.49 8.55 5.43
N THR A 69 -10.75 9.51 5.98
CA THR A 69 -9.51 10.00 5.36
C THR A 69 -8.44 8.90 5.30
N GLU A 70 -8.37 8.04 6.31
CA GLU A 70 -7.46 6.90 6.34
C GLU A 70 -7.79 5.91 5.21
N ASP A 71 -9.05 5.49 5.06
CA ASP A 71 -9.50 4.58 4.00
C ASP A 71 -9.16 5.14 2.60
N ARG A 72 -9.35 6.45 2.43
CA ARG A 72 -9.07 7.12 1.16
C ARG A 72 -7.58 7.11 0.85
N LEU A 73 -6.73 7.43 1.83
CA LEU A 73 -5.28 7.40 1.67
C LEU A 73 -4.75 5.97 1.44
N VAL A 74 -5.31 4.97 2.12
CA VAL A 74 -5.00 3.54 1.86
C VAL A 74 -5.35 3.15 0.42
N LEU A 75 -6.50 3.60 -0.10
CA LEU A 75 -6.84 3.41 -1.51
C LEU A 75 -5.87 4.12 -2.45
N MET A 76 -5.42 5.33 -2.13
CA MET A 76 -4.43 6.06 -2.92
C MET A 76 -3.08 5.31 -2.94
N ALA A 77 -2.61 4.81 -1.80
CA ALA A 77 -1.40 3.98 -1.73
C ALA A 77 -1.50 2.74 -2.62
N ARG A 78 -2.63 2.02 -2.56
CA ARG A 78 -2.88 0.88 -3.45
C ARG A 78 -2.89 1.27 -4.93
N PHE A 79 -3.45 2.42 -5.28
CA PHE A 79 -3.48 2.88 -6.67
C PHE A 79 -2.09 3.31 -7.17
N LEU A 80 -1.18 3.79 -6.31
CA LEU A 80 0.22 3.99 -6.67
C LEU A 80 0.86 2.67 -7.09
N GLU A 81 0.70 1.61 -6.29
CA GLU A 81 1.22 0.27 -6.63
C GLU A 81 0.62 -0.28 -7.93
N VAL A 82 -0.67 -0.04 -8.18
CA VAL A 82 -1.30 -0.41 -9.47
C VAL A 82 -0.65 0.34 -10.64
N ARG A 83 -0.32 1.62 -10.49
CA ARG A 83 0.36 2.39 -11.54
C ARG A 83 1.80 1.90 -11.76
N LEU A 84 2.50 1.46 -10.71
CA LEU A 84 3.80 0.80 -10.85
C LEU A 84 3.69 -0.50 -11.66
N ALA A 85 2.73 -1.35 -11.32
CA ALA A 85 2.50 -2.62 -12.02
C ALA A 85 2.12 -2.40 -13.49
N GLU A 86 1.30 -1.38 -13.78
CA GLU A 86 0.98 -0.99 -15.16
C GLU A 86 2.22 -0.53 -15.92
N ALA A 87 3.07 0.30 -15.30
CA ALA A 87 4.27 0.82 -15.94
C ALA A 87 5.28 -0.29 -16.23
N GLU A 88 5.46 -1.22 -15.30
CA GLU A 88 6.33 -2.38 -15.52
C GLU A 88 5.83 -3.24 -16.70
N ALA A 89 4.53 -3.53 -16.73
CA ALA A 89 3.91 -4.31 -17.81
C ALA A 89 3.98 -3.60 -19.17
N LEU A 90 3.84 -2.27 -19.20
CA LEU A 90 3.92 -1.48 -20.42
C LEU A 90 5.36 -1.30 -20.92
N ALA A 91 6.32 -1.13 -20.01
CA ALA A 91 7.75 -1.07 -20.34
C ALA A 91 8.21 -2.39 -20.97
N GLY A 92 7.80 -3.52 -20.40
CA GLY A 92 8.07 -4.84 -20.99
C GLY A 92 7.43 -5.08 -22.37
N ARG A 93 6.47 -4.25 -22.78
CA ARG A 93 5.78 -4.32 -24.08
C ARG A 93 6.24 -3.25 -25.08
N GLY A 94 7.24 -2.43 -24.76
CA GLY A 94 7.68 -1.32 -25.60
C GLY A 94 6.55 -0.34 -25.90
N LYS A 95 5.79 0.06 -24.87
CA LYS A 95 4.67 1.02 -24.97
C LYS A 95 5.01 2.32 -24.27
N GLU A 96 6.04 3.00 -24.75
CA GLU A 96 6.71 4.13 -24.11
C GLU A 96 5.74 5.29 -23.82
N SER A 97 4.94 5.68 -24.81
CA SER A 97 3.93 6.74 -24.66
C SER A 97 2.87 6.40 -23.60
N LEU A 98 2.58 5.11 -23.39
CA LEU A 98 1.67 4.68 -22.34
C LEU A 98 2.37 4.63 -20.98
N VAL A 99 3.67 4.28 -20.93
CA VAL A 99 4.48 4.39 -19.70
C VAL A 99 4.52 5.85 -19.24
N GLU A 100 4.85 6.78 -20.13
CA GLU A 100 4.92 8.22 -19.85
C GLU A 100 3.63 8.72 -19.19
N ARG A 101 2.47 8.49 -19.83
CA ARG A 101 1.16 8.85 -19.28
C ARG A 101 0.83 8.16 -17.96
N THR A 102 1.34 6.94 -17.75
CA THR A 102 1.12 6.18 -16.50
C THR A 102 1.94 6.77 -15.37
N MET A 103 3.16 7.22 -15.65
CA MET A 103 4.04 7.89 -14.69
C MET A 103 3.58 9.28 -14.33
N GLU A 104 2.98 10.02 -15.27
CA GLU A 104 2.28 11.27 -14.95
C GLU A 104 1.14 11.04 -13.96
N ARG A 105 0.29 10.02 -14.20
CA ARG A 105 -0.80 9.67 -13.26
C ARG A 105 -0.29 9.19 -11.91
N TYR A 106 0.82 8.45 -11.88
CA TYR A 106 1.48 8.06 -10.64
C TYR A 106 1.91 9.31 -9.86
N ARG A 107 2.61 10.23 -10.54
CA ARG A 107 3.13 11.47 -9.95
C ARG A 107 2.02 12.31 -9.34
N GLU A 108 0.97 12.59 -10.09
CA GLU A 108 -0.19 13.37 -9.62
C GLU A 108 -0.85 12.72 -8.39
N LEU A 109 -0.96 11.39 -8.37
CA LEU A 109 -1.53 10.66 -7.26
C LEU A 109 -0.62 10.70 -6.01
N ALA A 110 0.70 10.58 -6.19
CA ALA A 110 1.67 10.63 -5.10
C ALA A 110 1.72 12.01 -4.46
N GLU A 111 1.77 13.07 -5.27
CA GLU A 111 1.72 14.46 -4.81
C GLU A 111 0.42 14.74 -4.03
N ARG A 112 -0.72 14.28 -4.56
CA ARG A 112 -2.02 14.41 -3.88
C ARG A 112 -2.04 13.64 -2.55
N ALA A 113 -1.50 12.43 -2.50
CA ALA A 113 -1.46 11.62 -1.29
C ALA A 113 -0.61 12.28 -0.20
N ALA A 114 0.56 12.80 -0.55
CA ALA A 114 1.44 13.52 0.35
C ALA A 114 0.76 14.75 0.97
N LEU A 115 0.10 15.56 0.12
CA LEU A 115 -0.66 16.74 0.58
C LEU A 115 -1.81 16.36 1.52
N GLU A 116 -2.50 15.26 1.24
CA GLU A 116 -3.61 14.79 2.06
C GLU A 116 -3.15 14.21 3.40
N VAL A 117 -2.00 13.53 3.44
CA VAL A 117 -1.32 13.09 4.66
C VAL A 117 -0.98 14.27 5.57
N GLU A 118 -0.32 15.31 5.05
CA GLU A 118 0.03 16.50 5.84
C GLU A 118 -1.21 17.17 6.44
N ARG A 119 -2.26 17.34 5.62
CA ARG A 119 -3.52 17.94 6.08
C ARG A 119 -4.21 17.10 7.15
N ALA A 120 -4.25 15.79 6.97
CA ALA A 120 -4.90 14.88 7.92
C ALA A 120 -4.14 14.81 9.25
N SER A 121 -2.80 14.77 9.18
CA SER A 121 -1.92 14.84 10.36
C SER A 121 -2.10 16.15 11.11
N ALA A 122 -2.09 17.30 10.42
CA ALA A 122 -2.30 18.61 11.05
C ALA A 122 -3.68 18.75 11.71
N GLN A 123 -4.67 17.97 11.25
CA GLN A 123 -6.03 17.92 11.83
C GLN A 123 -6.16 16.88 12.96
N GLY A 124 -5.07 16.20 13.32
CA GLY A 124 -5.05 15.13 14.32
C GLY A 124 -5.96 13.96 13.99
N ARG A 125 -6.16 13.68 12.70
CA ARG A 125 -6.88 12.49 12.25
C ARG A 125 -5.99 11.27 12.44
N ASP A 126 -6.62 10.17 12.82
CA ASP A 126 -5.97 8.86 12.76
C ASP A 126 -5.78 8.47 11.29
N ILE A 127 -4.52 8.36 10.90
CA ILE A 127 -4.07 7.96 9.57
C ILE A 127 -2.94 6.93 9.68
N THR A 128 -2.91 6.18 10.78
CA THR A 128 -1.84 5.24 11.12
C THR A 128 -1.60 4.22 10.01
N GLU A 129 -2.67 3.57 9.54
CA GLU A 129 -2.58 2.55 8.50
C GLU A 129 -2.23 3.18 7.15
N ALA A 130 -2.78 4.36 6.88
CA ALA A 130 -2.50 5.12 5.67
C ALA A 130 -1.04 5.53 5.56
N LEU A 131 -0.43 6.01 6.65
CA LEU A 131 0.99 6.38 6.71
C LEU A 131 1.89 5.18 6.39
N LEU A 132 1.62 4.04 7.03
CA LEU A 132 2.38 2.82 6.81
C LEU A 132 2.17 2.24 5.41
N ALA A 133 0.97 2.36 4.85
CA ALA A 133 0.69 1.92 3.48
C ALA A 133 1.38 2.82 2.44
N LEU A 134 1.34 4.13 2.63
CA LEU A 134 1.92 5.09 1.68
C LEU A 134 3.45 5.10 1.73
N GLU A 135 4.05 4.98 2.92
CA GLU A 135 5.50 4.81 3.06
C GLU A 135 5.98 3.57 2.33
N ARG A 136 5.32 2.42 2.53
CA ARG A 136 5.67 1.17 1.84
C ARG A 136 5.53 1.30 0.32
N ALA A 137 4.40 1.83 -0.15
CA ALA A 137 4.17 2.02 -1.58
C ALA A 137 5.25 2.91 -2.21
N THR A 138 5.58 4.04 -1.58
CA THR A 138 6.60 4.98 -2.09
C THR A 138 8.04 4.48 -1.95
N ARG A 139 8.33 3.66 -0.95
CA ARG A 139 9.61 2.94 -0.83
C ARG A 139 9.77 1.96 -1.99
N ARG A 140 8.77 1.12 -2.23
CA ARG A 140 8.78 0.11 -3.30
C ARG A 140 8.87 0.72 -4.70
N SER A 141 8.27 1.90 -4.90
CA SER A 141 8.38 2.63 -6.16
C SER A 141 9.82 2.89 -6.60
N ARG A 142 10.77 3.11 -5.68
CA ARG A 142 12.17 3.32 -6.08
C ARG A 142 12.73 2.13 -6.84
N GLU A 143 12.47 0.92 -6.33
CA GLU A 143 12.95 -0.32 -6.95
C GLU A 143 12.30 -0.53 -8.32
N VAL A 144 10.97 -0.44 -8.38
CA VAL A 144 10.21 -0.69 -9.61
C VAL A 144 10.49 0.37 -10.68
N LEU A 145 10.52 1.64 -10.31
CA LEU A 145 10.80 2.72 -11.25
C LEU A 145 12.26 2.71 -11.73
N GLY A 146 13.19 2.22 -10.90
CA GLY A 146 14.56 1.92 -11.33
C GLY A 146 14.58 0.89 -12.46
N GLN A 147 13.86 -0.23 -12.30
CA GLN A 147 13.75 -1.25 -13.34
C GLN A 147 13.04 -0.73 -14.60
N VAL A 148 12.00 0.09 -14.44
CA VAL A 148 11.32 0.72 -15.57
C VAL A 148 12.26 1.67 -16.32
N LEU A 149 13.11 2.44 -15.62
CA LEU A 149 14.11 3.29 -16.24
C LEU A 149 15.09 2.51 -17.11
N GLU A 150 15.48 1.30 -16.71
CA GLU A 150 16.39 0.46 -17.51
C GLU A 150 15.76 -0.04 -18.81
N ARG A 151 14.43 -0.18 -18.83
CA ARG A 151 13.68 -0.76 -19.96
C ARG A 151 13.16 0.26 -20.97
N VAL A 152 13.01 1.53 -20.57
CA VAL A 152 12.41 2.56 -21.43
C VAL A 152 13.45 3.43 -22.14
N PRO A 153 13.22 3.81 -23.41
CA PRO A 153 14.08 4.76 -24.12
C PRO A 153 13.89 6.19 -23.63
N ASP A 154 14.76 7.10 -24.08
CA ASP A 154 14.88 8.47 -23.58
C ASP A 154 13.57 9.25 -23.50
N GLN A 155 12.65 9.02 -24.44
CA GLN A 155 11.34 9.65 -24.47
C GLN A 155 10.58 9.50 -23.13
N ALA A 156 10.52 8.30 -22.56
CA ALA A 156 9.74 8.05 -21.34
C ALA A 156 10.56 8.24 -20.05
N ARG A 157 11.90 8.32 -20.14
CA ARG A 157 12.78 8.46 -18.95
C ARG A 157 12.46 9.71 -18.13
N GLY A 158 12.08 10.82 -18.78
CA GLY A 158 11.74 12.06 -18.10
C GLY A 158 10.58 11.89 -17.12
N ALA A 159 9.46 11.32 -17.59
CA ALA A 159 8.29 11.08 -16.77
C ALA A 159 8.57 10.08 -15.63
N VAL A 160 9.37 9.04 -15.88
CA VAL A 160 9.76 8.06 -14.85
C VAL A 160 10.62 8.72 -13.75
N ARG A 161 11.53 9.63 -14.10
CA ARG A 161 12.33 10.39 -13.11
C ARG A 161 11.46 11.32 -12.26
N LEU A 162 10.50 12.02 -12.87
CA LEU A 162 9.57 12.86 -12.13
C LEU A 162 8.66 12.02 -11.21
N ALA A 163 8.29 10.80 -11.61
CA ALA A 163 7.57 9.87 -10.75
C ALA A 163 8.43 9.39 -9.57
N LEU A 164 9.72 9.13 -9.79
CA LEU A 164 10.68 8.82 -8.71
C LEU A 164 10.78 9.99 -7.72
N GLU A 165 10.97 11.21 -8.21
CA GLU A 165 11.05 12.40 -7.36
C GLU A 165 9.78 12.59 -6.51
N ALA A 166 8.59 12.45 -7.11
CA ALA A 166 7.34 12.52 -6.35
C ALA A 166 7.18 11.39 -5.33
N SER A 167 7.72 10.20 -5.62
CA SER A 167 7.78 9.10 -4.66
C SER A 167 8.67 9.44 -3.47
N ASP A 168 9.81 10.06 -3.74
CA ASP A 168 10.80 10.43 -2.73
C ASP A 168 10.23 11.50 -1.80
N ILE A 169 9.62 12.54 -2.37
CA ILE A 169 8.90 13.59 -1.62
C ILE A 169 7.76 12.98 -0.80
N GLY A 170 6.96 12.09 -1.39
CA GLY A 170 5.84 11.43 -0.70
C GLY A 170 6.32 10.59 0.50
N ARG A 171 7.42 9.88 0.35
CA ARG A 171 8.04 9.10 1.44
C ARG A 171 8.56 10.00 2.54
N GLU A 172 9.26 11.08 2.20
CA GLU A 172 9.77 12.05 3.17
C GLU A 172 8.65 12.70 3.99
N VAL A 173 7.52 13.02 3.36
CA VAL A 173 6.33 13.51 4.06
C VAL A 173 5.83 12.47 5.07
N CYS A 174 5.71 11.21 4.67
CA CYS A 174 5.29 10.14 5.58
C CYS A 174 6.24 10.02 6.77
N LEU A 175 7.55 9.93 6.53
CA LEU A 175 8.56 9.80 7.58
C LEU A 175 8.55 11.01 8.53
N ARG A 176 8.40 12.22 8.01
CA ARG A 176 8.29 13.44 8.83
C ARG A 176 7.06 13.43 9.72
N VAL A 177 5.91 12.99 9.20
CA VAL A 177 4.68 12.85 10.00
C VAL A 177 4.86 11.78 11.08
N MET A 178 5.43 10.64 10.72
CA MET A 178 5.72 9.55 11.65
C MET A 178 6.63 10.00 12.79
N GLU A 179 7.68 10.76 12.49
CA GLU A 179 8.60 11.30 13.50
C GLU A 179 7.88 12.27 14.44
N ARG A 180 7.06 13.19 13.90
CA ARG A 180 6.24 14.09 14.74
C ARG A 180 5.30 13.33 15.67
N ILE A 181 4.69 12.24 15.22
CA ILE A 181 3.83 11.40 16.07
C ILE A 181 4.67 10.73 17.17
N ARG A 182 5.84 10.19 16.81
CA ARG A 182 6.76 9.54 17.74
C ARG A 182 7.26 10.48 18.84
N GLU A 183 7.57 11.72 18.48
CA GLU A 183 8.01 12.76 19.40
C GLU A 183 6.86 13.41 20.19
N GLY A 184 5.60 13.01 19.94
CA GLY A 184 4.42 13.63 20.57
C GLY A 184 4.15 15.06 20.11
N LEU A 185 4.75 15.48 18.99
CA LEU A 185 4.60 16.82 18.39
C LEU A 185 3.40 16.91 17.44
N ALA A 186 2.89 15.77 16.96
CA ALA A 186 1.71 15.75 16.12
C ALA A 186 0.44 15.99 16.96
N PRO A 187 -0.49 16.86 16.50
CA PRO A 187 -1.78 16.96 17.15
C PRO A 187 -2.51 15.61 17.01
N GLY A 188 -3.14 15.14 18.09
CA GLY A 188 -3.78 13.84 18.08
C GLY A 188 -4.27 13.44 19.46
N ARG A 189 -5.19 12.48 19.51
CA ARG A 189 -5.63 11.89 20.78
C ARG A 189 -4.59 10.85 21.24
N PRO A 190 -4.41 10.62 22.55
CA PRO A 190 -3.48 9.61 23.05
C PRO A 190 -3.67 8.24 22.39
N GLU A 191 -4.91 7.83 22.13
CA GLU A 191 -5.23 6.52 21.53
C GLU A 191 -4.69 6.37 20.09
N VAL A 192 -4.57 7.48 19.35
CA VAL A 192 -4.03 7.48 17.98
C VAL A 192 -2.52 7.32 18.01
N ILE A 193 -1.85 8.03 18.93
CA ILE A 193 -0.40 7.91 19.14
C ILE A 193 -0.08 6.48 19.59
N ASP A 194 -0.83 5.94 20.55
CA ASP A 194 -0.66 4.58 21.06
C ASP A 194 -0.88 3.52 19.97
N ARG A 195 -1.88 3.71 19.10
CA ARG A 195 -2.10 2.83 17.95
C ARG A 195 -0.90 2.85 17.01
N PHE A 196 -0.42 4.03 16.66
CA PHE A 196 0.74 4.19 15.78
C PHE A 196 2.01 3.55 16.36
N LEU A 197 2.34 3.86 17.61
CA LEU A 197 3.50 3.28 18.30
C LEU A 197 3.39 1.76 18.44
N SER A 198 2.18 1.25 18.68
CA SER A 198 1.94 -0.20 18.75
C SER A 198 2.19 -0.89 17.40
N ARG A 199 1.75 -0.26 16.30
CA ARG A 199 2.03 -0.77 14.94
C ARG A 199 3.53 -0.71 14.61
N LEU A 200 4.21 0.38 14.93
CA LEU A 200 5.67 0.49 14.73
C LEU A 200 6.44 -0.56 15.53
N ARG A 201 6.09 -0.76 16.79
CA ARG A 201 6.73 -1.76 17.65
C ARG A 201 6.54 -3.19 17.12
N GLY A 202 5.39 -3.48 16.49
CA GLY A 202 5.17 -4.77 15.84
C GLY A 202 5.96 -4.97 14.54
N MET A 203 6.45 -3.88 13.92
CA MET A 203 7.27 -3.93 12.70
C MET A 203 8.78 -4.01 12.98
N LEU A 204 9.25 -3.49 14.12
CA LEU A 204 10.64 -3.67 14.52
C LEU A 204 10.80 -5.09 15.08
N PRO A 205 11.79 -5.89 14.61
CA PRO A 205 12.11 -7.13 15.30
C PRO A 205 12.41 -6.79 16.76
N GLY A 206 11.72 -7.46 17.69
CA GLY A 206 11.95 -7.23 19.11
C GLY A 206 13.44 -7.33 19.43
N PRO A 207 13.96 -6.58 20.42
CA PRO A 207 15.32 -6.81 20.88
C PRO A 207 15.41 -8.30 21.21
N GLY A 208 16.26 -9.02 20.48
CA GLY A 208 16.41 -10.46 20.63
C GLY A 208 16.58 -10.76 22.11
N MET A 209 15.59 -11.42 22.71
CA MET A 209 15.78 -12.03 24.01
C MET A 209 16.86 -13.06 23.79
N GLY A 210 18.10 -12.70 24.12
CA GLY A 210 19.23 -13.60 24.09
C GLY A 210 18.82 -14.85 24.84
N HIS A 211 19.02 -15.99 24.18
CA HIS A 211 18.90 -17.29 24.81
C HIS A 211 19.64 -17.24 26.15
N GLU A 212 18.89 -17.38 27.24
CA GLU A 212 19.48 -17.74 28.52
C GLU A 212 20.15 -19.09 28.28
N GLU A 213 21.48 -19.07 28.12
CA GLU A 213 22.29 -20.28 28.16
C GLU A 213 22.13 -20.86 29.56
N GLU A 214 21.24 -21.83 29.64
CA GLU A 214 21.14 -22.82 30.69
C GLU A 214 22.51 -23.51 30.82
N GLN A 215 23.37 -22.97 31.68
CA GLN A 215 24.61 -23.64 32.09
C GLN A 215 24.25 -24.84 32.96
N THR A 216 23.82 -25.91 32.32
CA THR A 216 23.92 -27.27 32.83
C THR A 216 25.16 -27.92 32.25
N GLN A 217 26.27 -27.94 33.00
CA GLN A 217 27.06 -29.16 33.16
C GLN A 217 28.15 -28.99 34.23
N GLY A 218 28.00 -29.76 35.30
CA GLY A 218 29.11 -30.17 36.14
C GLY A 218 29.84 -31.39 35.54
N GLN A 219 30.94 -31.75 36.22
CA GLN A 219 31.85 -32.89 36.00
C GLN A 219 32.86 -32.60 34.86
N ASP A 220 34.18 -32.69 35.04
CA ASP A 220 34.95 -33.62 35.87
C ASP A 220 36.42 -33.10 35.92
N GLU A 221 36.92 -32.67 37.07
CA GLU A 221 38.37 -32.45 37.28
C GLU A 221 38.87 -33.50 38.27
N GLY A 222 39.31 -34.62 37.72
CA GLY A 222 39.94 -35.71 38.46
C GLY A 222 41.01 -36.38 37.62
N GLN A 223 42.17 -35.74 37.40
CA GLN A 223 43.41 -36.47 37.15
C GLN A 223 44.68 -35.60 37.23
N GLY A 224 45.52 -35.94 38.21
CA GLY A 224 46.91 -35.54 38.37
C GLY A 224 47.29 -35.84 39.82
N GLY A 225 48.20 -36.75 40.17
CA GLY A 225 49.24 -37.46 39.44
C GLY A 225 50.31 -37.73 40.49
N GLY A 226 50.56 -38.99 40.82
CA GLY A 226 51.56 -39.35 41.81
C GLY A 226 52.98 -39.13 41.30
N ASN A 227 53.81 -38.50 42.12
CA ASN A 227 55.08 -39.07 42.59
C ASN A 227 55.53 -38.34 43.86
#